data_AF-A0A2N1TZE4-F1
#
_entry.id   AF-A0A2N1TZE4-F1
#
_cell.length_a   1.000
_cell.length_b   1.000
_cell.length_c   1.000
_cell.angle_alpha   90.00
_cell.angle_beta   90.00
_cell.angle_gamma   90.00
#
_symmetry.space_group_name_H-M   'P 1'
#
loop_
_entity.id
_entity.type
_entity.pdbx_description
1 polymer ?
#
loop_
_entity_poly.entity_id
_entity_poly.type
_entity_poly.pdbx_seq_one_letter_code
_entity_poly.pdbx_strand_id
1 'polypeptide(L)'
;MNPIEIENVLFQDGSVSLSKASMLCSMIDNDFDDDLVKMLAGHGVRAVITRAGGSGDNLKSKILRNTFGAAENSGLIAVNMKNRHVIMHLVDGILSSFDSPLMDVAGGGLKIGLVVRDSDIAMGIFGNLGLPGLDVDYEVSASRILYHCLED
;
A
#
# COMPACT_ATOMS: atom_id res chain seq x y z
N MET A 1 -27.12 -4.36 -17.81
CA MET A 1 -26.37 -3.78 -16.70
C MET A 1 -25.14 -3.14 -17.33
N ASN A 2 -24.98 -1.81 -17.29
CA ASN A 2 -23.75 -1.22 -17.79
C ASN A 2 -22.61 -1.68 -16.86
N PRO A 3 -21.48 -2.15 -17.40
CA PRO A 3 -20.34 -2.48 -16.56
C PRO A 3 -19.94 -1.23 -15.77
N ILE A 4 -19.71 -1.38 -14.47
CA ILE A 4 -19.15 -0.31 -13.66
C ILE A 4 -17.71 -0.13 -14.14
N GLU A 5 -17.42 1.02 -14.76
CA GLU A 5 -16.05 1.38 -15.10
C GLU A 5 -15.21 1.49 -13.82
N ILE A 6 -13.98 1.00 -13.85
CA ILE A 6 -13.10 0.95 -12.66
C ILE A 6 -12.87 2.34 -12.05
N GLU A 7 -12.90 3.38 -12.87
CA GLU A 7 -12.84 4.78 -12.43
C GLU A 7 -14.00 5.12 -11.49
N ASN A 8 -15.22 4.64 -11.75
CA ASN A 8 -16.36 4.87 -10.85
C ASN A 8 -16.17 4.25 -9.46
N VAL A 9 -15.33 3.21 -9.35
CA VAL A 9 -14.95 2.64 -8.05
C VAL A 9 -13.98 3.57 -7.32
N LEU A 10 -13.00 4.12 -8.02
CA LEU A 10 -11.93 4.95 -7.47
C LEU A 10 -12.39 6.33 -7.00
N PHE A 11 -13.36 6.91 -7.70
CA PHE A 11 -13.81 8.26 -7.39
C PHE A 11 -14.64 8.30 -6.11
N GLN A 12 -14.49 9.40 -5.39
CA GLN A 12 -15.30 9.79 -4.25
C GLN A 12 -15.31 11.32 -4.21
N ASP A 13 -16.51 11.91 -4.15
CA ASP A 13 -16.70 13.37 -4.10
C ASP A 13 -15.98 14.13 -5.24
N GLY A 14 -16.00 13.56 -6.45
CA GLY A 14 -15.44 14.19 -7.66
C GLY A 14 -13.92 14.07 -7.82
N SER A 15 -13.23 13.34 -6.93
CA SER A 15 -11.79 13.09 -7.05
C SER A 15 -11.45 11.62 -6.77
N VAL A 16 -10.27 11.17 -7.22
CA VAL A 16 -9.78 9.84 -6.85
C VAL A 16 -9.56 9.76 -5.34
N SER A 17 -10.19 8.79 -4.68
CA SER A 17 -9.91 8.51 -3.27
C SER A 17 -8.54 7.83 -3.14
N LEU A 18 -7.62 8.46 -2.41
CA LEU A 18 -6.26 7.91 -2.25
C LEU A 18 -6.26 6.56 -1.55
N SER A 19 -7.18 6.32 -0.60
CA SER A 19 -7.32 5.02 0.07
C SER A 19 -7.80 3.92 -0.88
N LYS A 20 -8.74 4.25 -1.79
CA LYS A 20 -9.19 3.30 -2.82
C LYS A 20 -8.10 3.03 -3.85
N ALA A 21 -7.38 4.08 -4.27
CA ALA A 21 -6.27 3.97 -5.21
C ALA A 21 -5.12 3.12 -4.65
N SER A 22 -4.70 3.36 -3.41
CA SER A 22 -3.65 2.58 -2.75
C SER A 22 -4.05 1.11 -2.59
N MET A 23 -5.32 0.85 -2.22
CA MET A 23 -5.85 -0.50 -2.11
C MET A 23 -5.94 -1.21 -3.46
N LEU A 24 -6.41 -0.52 -4.51
CA LEU A 24 -6.44 -1.08 -5.87
C LEU A 24 -5.03 -1.41 -6.35
N CYS A 25 -4.06 -0.53 -6.09
CA CYS A 25 -2.64 -0.80 -6.34
C CYS A 25 -2.14 -2.06 -5.64
N SER A 26 -2.66 -2.39 -4.44
CA SER A 26 -2.30 -3.64 -3.76
C SER A 26 -3.06 -4.87 -4.25
N MET A 27 -4.23 -4.74 -4.87
CA MET A 27 -5.09 -5.87 -5.26
C MET A 27 -5.01 -6.24 -6.74
N ILE A 28 -4.65 -5.29 -7.61
CA ILE A 28 -4.64 -5.54 -9.05
C ILE A 28 -3.68 -6.66 -9.42
N ASP A 29 -3.94 -7.38 -10.50
CA ASP A 29 -2.99 -8.36 -11.03
C ASP A 29 -1.66 -7.69 -11.43
N ASN A 30 -0.56 -8.42 -11.28
CA ASN A 30 0.79 -7.87 -11.50
C ASN A 30 1.02 -7.38 -12.93
N ASP A 31 0.33 -7.98 -13.90
CA ASP A 31 0.43 -7.61 -15.31
C ASP A 31 -0.12 -6.22 -15.60
N PHE A 32 -0.91 -5.64 -14.68
CA PHE A 32 -1.55 -4.33 -14.82
C PHE A 32 -0.97 -3.25 -13.91
N ASP A 33 0.14 -3.53 -13.19
CA ASP A 33 0.77 -2.57 -12.29
C ASP A 33 1.07 -1.24 -12.97
N ASP A 34 1.80 -1.30 -14.08
CA ASP A 34 2.26 -0.10 -14.79
C ASP A 34 1.10 0.67 -15.43
N ASP A 35 0.09 -0.04 -15.92
CA ASP A 35 -1.10 0.56 -16.54
C ASP A 35 -1.96 1.26 -15.49
N LEU A 36 -2.12 0.67 -14.31
CA LEU A 36 -2.79 1.32 -13.19
C LEU A 36 -2.04 2.56 -12.72
N VAL A 37 -0.71 2.48 -12.56
CA VAL A 37 0.12 3.63 -12.16
C VAL A 37 0.00 4.77 -13.18
N LYS A 38 0.02 4.47 -14.49
CA LYS A 38 -0.18 5.47 -15.55
C LYS A 38 -1.59 6.07 -15.51
N MET A 39 -2.63 5.26 -15.31
CA MET A 39 -4.00 5.73 -15.22
C MET A 39 -4.19 6.67 -14.02
N LEU A 40 -3.65 6.33 -12.85
CA LEU A 40 -3.69 7.19 -11.66
C LEU A 40 -2.95 8.52 -11.88
N ALA A 41 -1.80 8.48 -12.58
CA ALA A 41 -1.06 9.70 -12.92
C ALA A 41 -1.89 10.64 -13.81
N GLY A 42 -2.68 10.10 -14.75
CA GLY A 42 -3.65 10.87 -15.56
C GLY A 42 -4.72 11.60 -14.73
N HIS A 43 -4.93 11.16 -13.48
CA HIS A 43 -5.86 11.75 -12.51
C HIS A 43 -5.16 12.55 -11.40
N GLY A 44 -3.89 12.91 -11.59
CA GLY A 44 -3.12 13.70 -10.63
C GLY A 44 -2.70 12.93 -9.37
N VAL A 45 -2.73 11.59 -9.41
CA VAL A 45 -2.29 10.72 -8.31
C VAL A 45 -1.01 10.02 -8.72
N ARG A 46 0.08 10.31 -8.02
CA ARG A 46 1.35 9.60 -8.21
C ARG A 46 1.31 8.31 -7.40
N ALA A 47 1.86 7.22 -7.94
CA ALA A 47 1.79 5.91 -7.30
C ALA A 47 3.08 5.11 -7.47
N VAL A 48 3.36 4.23 -6.52
CA VAL A 48 4.35 3.16 -6.66
C VAL A 48 3.82 1.89 -6.00
N ILE A 49 4.14 0.74 -6.60
CA ILE A 49 3.72 -0.58 -6.11
C ILE A 49 4.97 -1.38 -5.74
N THR A 50 4.96 -1.99 -4.57
CA THR A 50 6.03 -2.87 -4.08
C THR A 50 5.45 -4.13 -3.44
N ARG A 51 6.32 -5.05 -3.02
CA ARG A 51 5.91 -6.31 -2.38
C ARG A 51 6.80 -6.61 -1.19
N ALA A 52 6.26 -7.30 -0.19
CA ALA A 52 7.01 -7.85 0.93
C ALA A 52 6.58 -9.29 1.17
N GLY A 53 7.55 -10.19 1.36
CA GLY A 53 7.27 -11.59 1.69
C GLY A 53 8.25 -12.13 2.72
N GLY A 54 7.77 -12.88 3.69
CA GLY A 54 8.54 -13.35 4.83
C GLY A 54 7.66 -13.97 5.90
N SER A 55 8.19 -14.11 7.11
CA SER A 55 7.47 -14.66 8.26
C SER A 55 7.77 -13.86 9.51
N GLY A 56 6.79 -13.73 10.41
CA GLY A 56 6.94 -13.02 11.68
C GLY A 56 7.57 -11.62 11.53
N ASP A 57 8.54 -11.32 12.38
CA ASP A 57 9.27 -10.04 12.39
C ASP A 57 10.03 -9.73 11.08
N ASN A 58 10.43 -10.76 10.33
CA ASN A 58 11.06 -10.55 9.04
C ASN A 58 10.07 -10.00 8.01
N LEU A 59 8.79 -10.39 8.07
CA LEU A 59 7.75 -9.79 7.24
C LEU A 59 7.53 -8.33 7.63
N LYS A 60 7.34 -8.04 8.93
CA LYS A 60 7.20 -6.66 9.47
C LYS A 60 8.36 -5.76 9.00
N SER A 61 9.60 -6.24 9.15
CA SER A 61 10.81 -5.52 8.72
C SER A 61 10.88 -5.30 7.20
N LYS A 62 10.43 -6.26 6.40
CA LYS A 62 10.40 -6.15 4.94
C LYS A 62 9.35 -5.17 4.45
N ILE A 63 8.17 -5.13 5.08
CA ILE A 63 7.12 -4.14 4.76
C ILE A 63 7.70 -2.74 4.93
N LEU A 64 8.31 -2.43 6.08
CA LEU A 64 8.91 -1.13 6.35
C LEU A 64 10.00 -0.79 5.32
N ARG A 65 10.99 -1.67 5.15
CA ARG A 65 12.14 -1.42 4.26
C ARG A 65 11.72 -1.25 2.80
N ASN A 66 10.82 -2.09 2.30
CA ASN A 66 10.40 -2.05 0.90
C ASN A 66 9.49 -0.85 0.62
N THR A 67 8.70 -0.42 1.60
CA THR A 67 7.91 0.82 1.54
C THR A 67 8.83 2.04 1.40
N PHE A 68 9.85 2.15 2.27
CA PHE A 68 10.87 3.20 2.17
C PHE A 68 11.58 3.19 0.82
N GLY A 69 12.15 2.04 0.45
CA GLY A 69 12.89 1.91 -0.80
C GLY A 69 12.05 2.27 -2.01
N ALA A 70 10.78 1.84 -2.06
CA ALA A 70 9.89 2.19 -3.16
C ALA A 70 9.55 3.69 -3.17
N ALA A 71 9.20 4.27 -2.03
CA ALA A 71 8.82 5.68 -1.94
C ALA A 71 9.96 6.63 -2.33
N GLU A 72 11.18 6.36 -1.86
CA GLU A 72 12.37 7.20 -2.14
C GLU A 72 12.89 6.98 -3.56
N ASN A 73 13.07 5.72 -3.99
CA ASN A 73 13.71 5.44 -5.28
C ASN A 73 12.83 5.79 -6.48
N SER A 74 11.50 5.82 -6.31
CA SER A 74 10.56 6.27 -7.35
C SER A 74 10.38 7.79 -7.39
N GLY A 75 10.92 8.53 -6.41
CA GLY A 75 10.64 9.95 -6.24
C GLY A 75 9.20 10.25 -5.83
N LEU A 76 8.47 9.28 -5.27
CA LEU A 76 7.11 9.49 -4.76
C LEU A 76 7.13 10.54 -3.63
N ILE A 77 8.17 10.49 -2.78
CA ILE A 77 8.44 11.47 -1.71
C ILE A 77 9.84 12.05 -1.85
N ALA A 78 10.03 13.27 -1.36
CA ALA A 78 11.37 13.84 -1.18
C ALA A 78 12.10 13.16 0.00
N VAL A 79 13.42 12.96 -0.15
CA VAL A 79 14.25 12.28 0.86
C VAL A 79 14.65 13.27 1.96
N ASN A 80 13.79 13.40 2.97
CA ASN A 80 14.04 14.22 4.16
C ASN A 80 13.52 13.52 5.44
N MET A 81 13.95 14.00 6.60
CA MET A 81 13.61 13.36 7.88
C MET A 81 12.10 13.37 8.17
N LYS A 82 11.40 14.44 7.77
CA LYS A 82 9.95 14.57 7.99
C LYS A 82 9.18 13.54 7.17
N ASN A 83 9.42 13.46 5.86
CA ASN A 83 8.77 12.49 4.99
C ASN A 83 9.08 11.05 5.41
N ARG A 84 10.31 10.79 5.89
CA ARG A 84 10.64 9.47 6.45
C ARG A 84 9.82 9.14 7.69
N HIS A 85 9.65 10.10 8.59
CA HIS A 85 8.80 9.94 9.77
C HIS A 85 7.33 9.71 9.40
N VAL A 86 6.82 10.37 8.36
CA VAL A 86 5.49 10.12 7.79
C VAL A 86 5.35 8.66 7.32
N ILE A 87 6.33 8.14 6.58
CA ILE A 87 6.32 6.73 6.14
C ILE A 87 6.33 5.78 7.33
N MET A 88 7.10 6.05 8.40
CA MET A 88 7.08 5.22 9.60
C MET A 88 5.69 5.15 10.23
N HIS A 89 5.04 6.30 10.41
CA HIS A 89 3.68 6.36 10.96
C HIS A 89 2.65 5.67 10.07
N LEU A 90 2.81 5.79 8.76
CA LEU A 90 1.93 5.12 7.79
C LEU A 90 2.05 3.60 7.89
N VAL A 91 3.28 3.08 7.94
CA VAL A 91 3.56 1.64 8.08
C VAL A 91 3.11 1.11 9.44
N ASP A 92 3.37 1.84 10.52
CA ASP A 92 2.93 1.47 11.88
C ASP A 92 1.39 1.37 11.98
N GLY A 93 0.68 2.33 11.38
CA GLY A 93 -0.77 2.31 11.29
C GLY A 93 -1.32 1.15 10.45
N ILE A 94 -0.57 0.68 9.45
CA ILE A 94 -0.91 -0.51 8.67
C ILE A 94 -0.65 -1.77 9.50
N LEU A 95 0.55 -1.93 10.08
CA LEU A 95 0.94 -3.12 10.85
C LEU A 95 0.00 -3.35 12.05
N SER A 96 -0.39 -2.29 12.75
CA SER A 96 -1.35 -2.36 13.86
C SER A 96 -2.74 -2.86 13.43
N SER A 97 -3.10 -2.79 12.15
CA SER A 97 -4.40 -3.25 11.64
C SER A 97 -4.52 -4.77 11.54
N PHE A 98 -3.42 -5.51 11.64
CA PHE A 98 -3.40 -6.99 11.63
C PHE A 98 -2.39 -7.55 12.63
N ASP A 99 -2.00 -6.76 13.63
CA ASP A 99 -1.14 -7.21 14.73
C ASP A 99 -1.93 -8.20 15.58
N SER A 100 -1.58 -9.47 15.45
CA SER A 100 -2.20 -10.58 16.16
C SER A 100 -1.12 -11.60 16.52
N PRO A 101 -1.33 -12.44 17.56
CA PRO A 101 -0.37 -13.49 17.91
C PRO A 101 -0.04 -14.44 16.75
N LEU A 102 -0.97 -14.58 15.79
CA LEU A 102 -0.76 -15.38 14.60
C LEU A 102 0.25 -14.74 13.64
N MET A 103 0.34 -13.42 13.59
CA MET A 103 1.25 -12.70 12.70
C MET A 103 2.73 -12.97 13.01
N ASP A 104 3.06 -13.24 14.26
CA ASP A 104 4.45 -13.49 14.69
C ASP A 104 4.98 -14.84 14.19
N VAL A 105 4.07 -15.78 13.88
CA VAL A 105 4.39 -17.11 13.38
C VAL A 105 3.94 -17.34 11.94
N ALA A 106 3.06 -16.49 11.41
CA ALA A 106 2.58 -16.56 10.04
C ALA A 106 3.67 -16.16 9.05
N GLY A 107 3.67 -16.86 7.91
CA GLY A 107 4.42 -16.51 6.72
C GLY A 107 3.47 -16.00 5.64
N GLY A 108 3.94 -15.13 4.76
CA GLY A 108 3.06 -14.60 3.72
C GLY A 108 3.75 -13.71 2.71
N GLY A 109 2.95 -13.28 1.74
CA GLY A 109 3.33 -12.37 0.67
C GLY A 109 2.27 -11.29 0.55
N LEU A 110 2.71 -10.03 0.63
CA LEU A 110 1.87 -8.85 0.58
C LEU A 110 2.32 -7.97 -0.58
N LYS A 111 1.35 -7.47 -1.33
CA LYS A 111 1.51 -6.38 -2.28
C LYS A 111 1.13 -5.07 -1.60
N ILE A 112 1.91 -4.04 -1.87
CA ILE A 112 1.86 -2.75 -1.20
C ILE A 112 1.70 -1.67 -2.27
N GLY A 113 0.62 -0.90 -2.19
CA GLY A 113 0.41 0.29 -3.01
C GLY A 113 0.65 1.55 -2.18
N LEU A 114 1.49 2.46 -2.68
CA LEU A 114 1.66 3.80 -2.12
C LEU A 114 1.18 4.82 -3.15
N VAL A 115 0.40 5.80 -2.70
CA VAL A 115 -0.10 6.86 -3.57
C VAL A 115 0.03 8.21 -2.89
N VAL A 116 0.29 9.25 -3.68
CA VAL A 116 0.44 10.64 -3.22
C VAL A 116 -0.35 11.56 -4.14
N ARG A 117 -1.01 12.54 -3.53
CA ARG A 117 -1.54 13.74 -4.20
C ARG A 117 -1.26 14.93 -3.31
N ASP A 118 -0.66 15.97 -3.88
CA ASP A 118 -0.20 17.14 -3.11
C ASP A 118 0.66 16.71 -1.91
N SER A 119 0.23 17.06 -0.70
CA SER A 119 0.90 16.72 0.57
C SER A 119 0.29 15.51 1.30
N ASP A 120 -0.66 14.82 0.66
CA ASP A 120 -1.36 13.67 1.20
C ASP A 120 -0.74 12.37 0.70
N ILE A 121 -0.67 11.36 1.57
CA ILE A 121 -0.16 10.02 1.23
C ILE A 121 -1.08 8.94 1.77
N ALA A 122 -1.29 7.90 0.96
CA ALA A 122 -1.96 6.69 1.39
C ALA A 122 -1.14 5.44 1.07
N MET A 123 -1.30 4.43 1.93
CA MET A 123 -0.75 3.10 1.77
C MET A 123 -1.89 2.09 1.81
N GLY A 124 -1.89 1.17 0.87
CA GLY A 124 -2.77 0.01 0.82
C GLY A 124 -1.93 -1.24 0.80
N ILE A 125 -2.40 -2.28 1.48
CA ILE A 125 -1.80 -3.60 1.41
C ILE A 125 -2.87 -4.66 1.16
N PHE A 126 -2.47 -5.70 0.45
CA PHE A 126 -3.28 -6.88 0.21
C PHE A 126 -2.38 -8.10 0.00
N GLY A 127 -2.80 -9.27 0.49
CA GLY A 127 -2.11 -10.52 0.22
C GLY A 127 -2.53 -11.62 1.18
N ASN A 128 -1.76 -12.70 1.20
CA ASN A 128 -2.06 -13.89 2.00
C ASN A 128 -1.07 -14.05 3.14
N LEU A 129 -1.62 -14.44 4.29
CA LEU A 129 -0.86 -14.93 5.43
C LEU A 129 -1.28 -16.38 5.70
N GLY A 130 -0.29 -17.21 5.96
CA GLY A 130 -0.47 -18.63 6.21
C GLY A 130 0.30 -19.08 7.42
N LEU A 131 -0.23 -20.06 8.14
CA LEU A 131 0.48 -20.71 9.23
C LEU A 131 1.26 -21.92 8.68
N PRO A 132 2.61 -21.94 8.82
CA PRO A 132 3.41 -23.05 8.32
C PRO A 132 2.92 -24.40 8.87
N GLY A 133 2.62 -25.32 7.96
CA GLY A 133 2.21 -26.69 8.32
C GLY A 133 0.73 -26.88 8.68
N LEU A 134 -0.10 -25.83 8.62
CA LEU A 134 -1.55 -25.94 8.89
C LEU A 134 -2.42 -25.90 7.63
N ASP A 135 -1.85 -25.60 6.45
CA ASP A 135 -2.60 -25.44 5.18
C ASP A 135 -3.81 -24.49 5.31
N VAL A 136 -3.66 -23.48 6.17
CA VAL A 136 -4.63 -22.43 6.42
C VAL A 136 -3.98 -21.11 6.01
N ASP A 137 -4.40 -20.62 4.85
CA ASP A 137 -4.10 -19.30 4.35
C ASP A 137 -5.34 -18.42 4.50
N TYR A 138 -5.14 -17.16 4.84
CA TYR A 138 -6.18 -16.15 4.85
C TYR A 138 -5.70 -14.86 4.22
N GLU A 139 -6.62 -14.21 3.51
CA GLU A 139 -6.39 -12.90 2.93
C GLU A 139 -6.38 -11.83 4.02
N VAL A 140 -5.44 -10.90 3.89
CA VAL A 140 -5.39 -9.68 4.69
C VAL A 140 -5.40 -8.48 3.79
N SER A 141 -6.08 -7.43 4.25
CA SER A 141 -6.06 -6.13 3.60
C SER A 141 -6.13 -5.03 4.65
N ALA A 142 -5.41 -3.94 4.40
CA ALA A 142 -5.48 -2.74 5.20
C ALA A 142 -5.14 -1.52 4.35
N SER A 143 -5.75 -0.38 4.67
CA SER A 143 -5.39 0.90 4.07
C SER A 143 -5.30 1.98 5.13
N ARG A 144 -4.39 2.92 4.93
CA ARG A 144 -4.18 4.07 5.81
C ARG A 144 -3.88 5.29 4.95
N ILE A 145 -4.34 6.45 5.41
CA ILE A 145 -4.10 7.75 4.79
C ILE A 145 -3.62 8.74 5.85
N LEU A 146 -2.70 9.60 5.46
CA LEU A 146 -2.24 10.75 6.22
C LEU A 146 -2.40 11.98 5.33
N TYR A 147 -3.07 13.00 5.85
CA TYR A 147 -3.34 14.25 5.13
C TYR A 147 -2.34 15.33 5.55
N HIS A 148 -1.96 16.20 4.60
CA HIS A 148 -1.16 17.40 4.82
C HIS A 148 0.15 17.16 5.59
N CYS A 149 0.85 16.07 5.26
CA CYS A 149 1.96 15.58 6.06
C CYS A 149 3.30 15.60 5.32
N LEU A 150 3.30 15.56 3.98
CA LEU A 150 4.53 15.58 3.18
C LEU A 150 5.06 17.00 2.96
N GLU A 151 6.38 17.10 2.81
CA GLU A 151 7.11 18.29 2.35
C GLU A 151 7.86 17.97 1.05
N ASP A 152 8.00 18.97 0.19
CA ASP A 152 8.80 18.91 -1.04
C ASP A 152 10.32 18.89 -0.77
#